data_AF-A0A7C5FU81-F1
#
_entry.id   AF-A0A7C5FU81-F1
#
_cell.length_a   1.000
_cell.length_b   1.000
_cell.length_c   1.000
_cell.angle_alpha   90.00
_cell.angle_beta   90.00
_cell.angle_gamma   90.00
#
_symmetry.space_group_name_H-M   'P 1'
#
loop_
_entity.id
_entity.type
_entity.pdbx_description
1 polymer ?
#
loop_
_entity_poly.entity_id
_entity_poly.type
_entity_poly.pdbx_seq_one_letter_code
_entity_poly.pdbx_strand_id
1 'polypeptide(L)'
;MPETTVRVPLPTDKQARKERPIARGVLDYFPNAIAEVAFVSYVGNQQHNPGEPMHWAREKSADHADCIERHLIERGTIDTDGTRHTAKLAWRALALLQEELEEAAAKPADIPVELSTTNFGVPASWRDFERAKDEHCIIELGCKPEVAKQIAAGITYGVRPDCKDRFVYIAGPMRGYDKFNFPSFDAARVRFVQNGWNVISPADIDRNAGCTENTPPDQVQDQRAFVYRDFFALYAIAHTEGGAIAMIPGWEKSTGAVGEFFLARWLGLKILDADTMLPLDDPASHGVEGDDLINSSHAFLHGQLEK
;
A
#
# COMPACT_ATOMS: atom_id res chain seq x y z
N MET A 1 8.81 -31.78 -15.46
CA MET A 1 9.36 -30.77 -16.39
C MET A 1 10.36 -29.95 -15.58
N PRO A 2 11.59 -29.68 -16.05
CA PRO A 2 12.51 -28.85 -15.28
C PRO A 2 11.90 -27.46 -15.11
N GLU A 3 11.78 -27.03 -13.87
CA GLU A 3 11.17 -25.77 -13.48
C GLU A 3 11.94 -24.62 -14.14
N THR A 4 11.24 -23.80 -14.93
CA THR A 4 11.87 -22.72 -15.69
C THR A 4 12.16 -21.58 -14.72
N THR A 5 13.38 -21.54 -14.18
CA THR A 5 13.80 -20.46 -13.28
C THR A 5 13.77 -19.14 -14.05
N VAL A 6 12.89 -18.22 -13.65
CA VAL A 6 12.83 -16.87 -14.19
C VAL A 6 14.10 -16.16 -13.76
N ARG A 7 15.09 -16.03 -14.66
CA ARG A 7 16.31 -15.27 -14.37
C ARG A 7 16.01 -13.77 -14.46
N VAL A 8 16.23 -13.04 -13.37
CA VAL A 8 16.21 -11.57 -13.38
C VAL A 8 17.47 -11.05 -14.08
N PRO A 9 17.38 -10.41 -15.26
CA PRO A 9 18.56 -9.89 -15.94
C PRO A 9 19.11 -8.67 -15.18
N LEU A 10 20.44 -8.53 -15.16
CA LEU A 10 21.06 -7.28 -14.72
C LEU A 10 20.61 -6.11 -15.62
N PRO A 11 20.58 -4.86 -15.11
CA PRO A 11 20.21 -3.70 -15.91
C PRO A 11 21.02 -3.62 -17.21
N THR A 12 20.39 -3.22 -18.31
CA THR A 12 21.07 -3.00 -19.59
C THR A 12 21.63 -1.58 -19.70
N ASP A 13 21.01 -0.60 -19.02
CA ASP A 13 21.49 0.77 -18.98
C ASP A 13 22.90 0.87 -18.36
N LYS A 14 23.74 1.69 -19.00
CA LYS A 14 25.16 1.83 -18.67
C LYS A 14 25.36 2.39 -17.26
N GLN A 15 24.54 3.34 -16.85
CA GLN A 15 24.67 3.99 -15.55
C GLN A 15 24.16 3.06 -14.45
N ALA A 16 22.99 2.44 -14.64
CA ALA A 16 22.42 1.46 -13.72
C ALA A 16 23.34 0.25 -13.46
N ARG A 17 24.15 -0.16 -14.45
CA ARG A 17 25.18 -1.20 -14.29
C ARG A 17 26.36 -0.74 -13.44
N LYS A 18 26.80 0.51 -13.56
CA LYS A 18 27.91 1.06 -12.77
C LYS A 18 27.55 1.20 -11.30
N GLU A 19 26.29 1.46 -11.01
CA GLU A 19 25.73 1.56 -9.66
C GLU A 19 25.61 0.21 -8.94
N ARG A 20 25.72 -0.91 -9.67
CA ARG A 20 25.68 -2.28 -9.13
C ARG A 20 26.98 -3.06 -9.44
N PRO A 21 28.15 -2.62 -8.94
CA PRO A 21 29.42 -3.26 -9.26
C PRO A 21 29.60 -4.55 -8.44
N ILE A 22 29.31 -5.72 -9.03
CA ILE A 22 29.41 -7.02 -8.35
C ILE A 22 30.83 -7.30 -7.81
N ALA A 23 31.85 -7.11 -8.65
CA ALA A 23 33.24 -7.36 -8.25
C ALA A 23 33.67 -6.42 -7.11
N ARG A 24 33.68 -5.10 -7.37
CA ARG A 24 34.16 -4.10 -6.40
C ARG A 24 33.26 -3.90 -5.18
N GLY A 25 31.97 -4.22 -5.28
CA GLY A 25 31.01 -4.01 -4.20
C GLY A 25 30.80 -5.23 -3.29
N VAL A 26 31.15 -6.43 -3.76
CA VAL A 26 30.95 -7.67 -2.98
C VAL A 26 32.16 -8.58 -3.05
N LEU A 27 32.61 -8.97 -4.25
CA LEU A 27 33.68 -9.98 -4.39
C LEU A 27 35.04 -9.49 -3.88
N ASP A 28 35.39 -8.23 -4.09
CA ASP A 28 36.65 -7.64 -3.64
C ASP A 28 36.64 -7.39 -2.12
N TYR A 29 35.46 -7.17 -1.51
CA TYR A 29 35.30 -6.93 -0.07
C TYR A 29 35.23 -8.22 0.74
N PHE A 30 34.51 -9.21 0.23
CA PHE A 30 34.15 -10.41 0.96
C PHE A 30 34.48 -11.71 0.21
N PRO A 31 35.67 -11.86 -0.41
CA PRO A 31 35.96 -13.02 -1.27
C PRO A 31 35.85 -14.34 -0.51
N ASN A 32 36.39 -14.40 0.71
CA ASN A 32 36.35 -15.61 1.53
C ASN A 32 34.95 -15.93 2.03
N ALA A 33 34.14 -14.93 2.40
CA ALA A 33 32.78 -15.17 2.86
C ALA A 33 31.89 -15.68 1.72
N ILE A 34 32.04 -15.13 0.50
CA ILE A 34 31.32 -15.62 -0.68
C ILE A 34 31.76 -17.04 -1.05
N ALA A 35 33.04 -17.39 -0.91
CA ALA A 35 33.51 -18.76 -1.10
C ALA A 35 32.86 -19.74 -0.10
N GLU A 36 32.73 -19.36 1.18
CA GLU A 36 32.03 -20.14 2.21
C GLU A 36 30.54 -20.31 1.90
N VAL A 37 29.88 -19.25 1.44
CA VAL A 37 28.47 -19.32 0.97
C VAL A 37 28.34 -20.28 -0.22
N ALA A 38 29.26 -20.23 -1.19
CA ALA A 38 29.26 -21.18 -2.31
C ALA A 38 29.49 -22.62 -1.84
N PHE A 39 30.32 -22.82 -0.80
CA PHE A 39 30.56 -24.14 -0.21
C PHE A 39 29.30 -24.71 0.47
N VAL A 40 28.45 -23.88 1.08
CA VAL A 40 27.12 -24.30 1.58
C VAL A 40 26.28 -24.91 0.46
N SER A 41 26.25 -24.29 -0.74
CA SER A 41 25.56 -24.86 -1.91
C SER A 41 26.13 -26.23 -2.30
N TYR A 42 27.45 -26.38 -2.29
CA TYR A 42 28.10 -27.66 -2.60
C TYR A 42 27.71 -28.75 -1.58
N VAL A 43 27.83 -28.46 -0.28
CA VAL A 43 27.49 -29.41 0.79
C VAL A 43 26.00 -29.80 0.71
N GLY A 44 25.10 -28.83 0.55
CA GLY A 44 23.68 -29.09 0.37
C GLY A 44 23.37 -29.94 -0.86
N ASN A 45 24.06 -29.70 -1.99
CA ASN A 45 23.90 -30.52 -3.19
C ASN A 45 24.39 -31.96 -2.97
N GLN A 46 25.51 -32.15 -2.27
CA GLN A 46 26.00 -33.50 -1.95
C GLN A 46 25.04 -34.26 -1.02
N GLN A 47 24.35 -33.56 -0.12
CA GLN A 47 23.35 -34.18 0.77
C GLN A 47 22.06 -34.56 0.03
N HIS A 48 21.57 -33.68 -0.84
CA HIS A 48 20.23 -33.80 -1.41
C HIS A 48 20.20 -34.33 -2.85
N ASN A 49 21.28 -34.19 -3.61
CA ASN A 49 21.44 -34.54 -5.03
C ASN A 49 22.81 -35.19 -5.33
N PRO A 50 23.22 -36.26 -4.61
CA PRO A 50 24.55 -36.84 -4.75
C PRO A 50 24.83 -37.33 -6.17
N GLY A 51 25.94 -36.88 -6.75
CA GLY A 51 26.38 -37.26 -8.10
C GLY A 51 25.79 -36.41 -9.24
N GLU A 52 24.88 -35.50 -8.93
CA GLU A 52 24.35 -34.54 -9.91
C GLU A 52 25.18 -33.25 -9.95
N PRO A 53 25.21 -32.53 -11.08
CA PRO A 53 25.77 -31.19 -11.15
C PRO A 53 25.13 -30.26 -10.10
N MET A 54 25.92 -29.38 -9.50
CA MET A 54 25.46 -28.47 -8.46
C MET A 54 24.34 -27.56 -8.98
N HIS A 55 23.19 -27.61 -8.31
CA HIS A 55 22.05 -26.75 -8.61
C HIS A 55 21.25 -26.46 -7.33
N TRP A 56 20.45 -25.40 -7.37
CA TRP A 56 19.55 -25.06 -6.27
C TRP A 56 18.19 -25.77 -6.45
N ALA A 57 17.98 -26.84 -5.71
CA ALA A 57 16.69 -27.55 -5.60
C ALA A 57 15.79 -26.82 -4.57
N ARG A 58 15.02 -25.84 -5.05
CA ARG A 58 14.24 -24.89 -4.21
C ARG A 58 13.22 -25.59 -3.32
N GLU A 59 12.60 -26.64 -3.84
CA GLU A 59 11.59 -27.45 -3.16
C GLU A 59 12.12 -28.18 -1.92
N LYS A 60 13.44 -28.35 -1.80
CA LYS A 60 14.07 -29.04 -0.67
C LYS A 60 14.37 -28.10 0.50
N SER A 61 14.23 -26.78 0.33
CA SER A 61 14.62 -25.83 1.37
C SER A 61 13.99 -24.44 1.24
N ALA A 62 12.66 -24.37 1.41
CA ALA A 62 11.89 -23.13 1.24
C ALA A 62 11.73 -22.27 2.52
N ASP A 63 12.05 -22.80 3.71
CA ASP A 63 11.87 -22.11 4.99
C ASP A 63 13.03 -21.13 5.29
N HIS A 64 13.18 -20.09 4.47
CA HIS A 64 14.35 -19.21 4.56
C HIS A 64 14.35 -18.34 5.82
N ALA A 65 13.23 -17.67 6.11
CA ALA A 65 13.12 -16.72 7.22
C ALA A 65 13.39 -17.38 8.58
N ASP A 66 12.79 -18.54 8.85
CA ASP A 66 13.01 -19.22 10.14
C ASP A 66 14.41 -19.86 10.22
N CYS A 67 14.94 -20.36 9.09
CA CYS A 67 16.34 -20.81 9.05
C CYS A 67 17.35 -19.70 9.35
N ILE A 68 17.09 -18.45 8.90
CA ILE A 68 17.95 -17.31 9.19
C ILE A 68 18.07 -17.12 10.71
N GLU A 69 16.96 -17.12 11.43
CA GLU A 69 16.95 -16.93 12.88
C GLU A 69 17.70 -18.05 13.61
N ARG A 70 17.46 -19.31 13.25
CA ARG A 70 18.17 -20.47 13.84
C ARG A 70 19.69 -20.37 13.64
N HIS A 71 20.14 -20.06 12.42
CA HIS A 71 21.56 -19.90 12.14
C HIS A 71 22.16 -18.63 12.75
N LEU A 72 21.36 -17.58 12.98
CA LEU A 72 21.81 -16.37 13.68
C LEU A 72 22.05 -16.62 15.17
N ILE A 73 21.18 -17.40 15.80
CA ILE A 73 21.33 -17.80 17.21
C ILE A 73 22.65 -18.53 17.41
N GLU A 74 23.01 -19.44 16.50
CA GLU A 74 24.23 -20.25 16.57
C GLU A 74 25.43 -19.65 15.82
N ARG A 75 25.40 -18.35 15.48
CA ARG A 75 26.51 -17.69 14.75
C ARG A 75 27.85 -17.87 15.46
N GLY A 76 28.92 -18.02 14.67
CA GLY A 76 30.28 -18.23 15.16
C GLY A 76 30.69 -19.69 15.37
N THR A 77 29.75 -20.63 15.29
CA THR A 77 30.03 -22.08 15.37
C THR A 77 29.95 -22.77 14.00
N ILE A 78 30.20 -24.08 14.00
CA ILE A 78 30.10 -24.99 12.84
C ILE A 78 28.89 -25.91 13.06
N ASP A 79 28.07 -26.05 12.03
CA ASP A 79 26.91 -26.94 12.01
C ASP A 79 27.36 -28.41 11.83
N THR A 80 26.45 -29.33 12.08
CA THR A 80 26.59 -30.79 11.94
C THR A 80 27.07 -31.25 10.56
N ASP A 81 26.85 -30.46 9.51
CA ASP A 81 27.34 -30.75 8.16
C ASP A 81 28.72 -30.16 7.84
N GLY A 82 29.39 -29.57 8.83
CA GLY A 82 30.74 -29.04 8.71
C GLY A 82 30.82 -27.64 8.10
N THR A 83 29.68 -26.98 7.83
CA THR A 83 29.65 -25.59 7.35
C THR A 83 29.36 -24.61 8.50
N ARG A 84 29.77 -23.34 8.35
CA ARG A 84 29.52 -22.30 9.37
C ARG A 84 28.04 -21.91 9.42
N HIS A 85 27.47 -21.78 10.62
CA HIS A 85 26.10 -21.24 10.77
C HIS A 85 25.97 -19.86 10.11
N THR A 86 26.97 -18.99 10.27
CA THR A 86 26.95 -17.66 9.63
C THR A 86 27.03 -17.72 8.10
N ALA A 87 27.67 -18.75 7.52
CA ALA A 87 27.66 -18.94 6.07
C ALA A 87 26.27 -19.41 5.58
N LYS A 88 25.62 -20.31 6.31
CA LYS A 88 24.24 -20.73 6.03
C LYS A 88 23.25 -19.57 6.15
N LEU A 89 23.40 -18.72 7.17
CA LEU A 89 22.61 -17.49 7.30
C LEU A 89 22.76 -16.61 6.06
N ALA A 90 23.98 -16.32 5.64
CA ALA A 90 24.22 -15.49 4.45
C ALA A 90 23.63 -16.15 3.18
N TRP A 91 23.76 -17.47 3.04
CA TRP A 91 23.15 -18.22 1.95
C TRP A 91 21.62 -18.08 1.95
N ARG A 92 20.98 -18.21 3.12
CA ARG A 92 19.51 -18.06 3.27
C ARG A 92 19.04 -16.65 2.93
N ALA A 93 19.76 -15.62 3.38
CA ALA A 93 19.44 -14.24 3.06
C ALA A 93 19.55 -13.96 1.54
N LEU A 94 20.57 -14.51 0.88
CA LEU A 94 20.70 -14.41 -0.59
C LEU A 94 19.58 -15.16 -1.32
N ALA A 95 19.21 -16.35 -0.86
CA ALA A 95 18.11 -17.13 -1.42
C ALA A 95 16.76 -16.38 -1.30
N LEU A 96 16.48 -15.82 -0.12
CA LEU A 96 15.29 -15.02 0.13
C LEU A 96 15.25 -13.77 -0.78
N LEU A 97 16.34 -13.00 -0.83
CA LEU A 97 16.41 -11.82 -1.70
C LEU A 97 16.28 -12.20 -3.18
N GLN A 98 16.86 -13.33 -3.60
CA GLN A 98 16.73 -13.80 -4.98
C GLN A 98 15.26 -14.14 -5.32
N GLU A 99 14.54 -14.80 -4.42
CA GLU A 99 13.11 -15.09 -4.58
C GLU A 99 12.27 -13.80 -4.62
N GLU A 100 12.56 -12.82 -3.75
CA GLU A 100 11.89 -11.51 -3.78
C GLU A 100 12.10 -10.77 -5.11
N LEU A 101 13.34 -10.77 -5.62
CA LEU A 101 13.68 -10.15 -6.91
C LEU A 101 13.03 -10.86 -8.09
N GLU A 102 12.98 -12.18 -8.06
CA GLU A 102 12.30 -12.99 -9.07
C GLU A 102 10.80 -12.78 -9.04
N GLU A 103 10.18 -12.70 -7.86
CA GLU A 103 8.77 -12.38 -7.71
C GLU A 103 8.48 -10.96 -8.23
N ALA A 104 9.34 -9.99 -7.90
CA ALA A 104 9.23 -8.61 -8.38
C ALA A 104 9.41 -8.51 -9.91
N ALA A 105 10.23 -9.37 -10.52
CA ALA A 105 10.45 -9.40 -11.97
C ALA A 105 9.42 -10.25 -12.74
N ALA A 106 8.84 -11.26 -12.10
CA ALA A 106 7.77 -12.09 -12.64
C ALA A 106 6.42 -11.37 -12.60
N LYS A 107 6.25 -10.43 -11.64
CA LYS A 107 5.23 -9.39 -11.76
C LYS A 107 5.56 -8.58 -13.02
N PRO A 108 4.66 -8.49 -14.02
CA PRO A 108 4.93 -7.69 -15.20
C PRO A 108 5.30 -6.29 -14.74
N ALA A 109 6.48 -5.81 -15.14
CA ALA A 109 6.86 -4.42 -14.91
C ALA A 109 5.72 -3.54 -15.43
N ASP A 110 5.24 -2.60 -14.62
CA ASP A 110 4.42 -1.50 -15.10
C ASP A 110 5.18 -0.88 -16.29
N ILE A 111 4.67 -1.16 -17.49
CA ILE A 111 5.19 -0.61 -18.73
C ILE A 111 5.18 0.91 -18.53
N PRO A 112 6.31 1.64 -18.71
CA PRO A 112 6.23 3.08 -18.83
C PRO A 112 5.47 3.34 -20.12
N VAL A 113 4.16 3.57 -20.00
CA VAL A 113 3.30 3.98 -21.10
C VAL A 113 3.78 5.37 -21.50
N GLU A 114 4.60 5.42 -22.55
CA GLU A 114 4.60 6.56 -23.46
C GLU A 114 3.13 6.88 -23.74
N LEU A 115 2.71 8.13 -23.46
CA LEU A 115 1.35 8.64 -23.60
C LEU A 115 0.75 8.29 -24.97
N SER A 116 0.18 7.09 -25.05
CA SER A 116 -0.71 6.61 -26.10
C SER A 116 -1.95 6.15 -25.36
N THR A 117 -3.02 6.88 -25.59
CA THR A 117 -4.34 6.85 -24.94
C THR A 117 -5.12 5.55 -25.17
N THR A 118 -4.49 4.38 -25.08
CA THR A 118 -5.15 3.11 -25.37
C THR A 118 -4.73 2.01 -24.41
N ASN A 119 -5.66 1.71 -23.49
CA ASN A 119 -5.93 0.40 -22.91
C ASN A 119 -4.94 -0.15 -21.86
N PHE A 120 -5.05 0.33 -20.62
CA PHE A 120 -5.03 -0.61 -19.49
C PHE A 120 -6.24 -1.55 -19.61
N GLY A 121 -6.03 -2.82 -19.30
CA GLY A 121 -7.02 -3.89 -19.27
C GLY A 121 -8.06 -3.69 -18.18
N VAL A 122 -8.80 -2.60 -18.29
CA VAL A 122 -10.06 -2.29 -17.64
C VAL A 122 -11.10 -3.09 -18.44
N PRO A 123 -11.69 -4.18 -17.89
CA PRO A 123 -12.82 -4.89 -18.49
C PRO A 123 -13.82 -3.89 -19.07
N ALA A 124 -14.50 -4.23 -20.17
CA ALA A 124 -15.44 -3.30 -20.78
C ALA A 124 -16.53 -2.81 -19.78
N SER A 125 -16.85 -3.64 -18.78
CA SER A 125 -17.71 -3.32 -17.63
C SER A 125 -17.16 -2.21 -16.71
N TRP A 126 -15.85 -2.03 -16.65
CA TRP A 126 -15.15 -1.06 -15.81
C TRP A 126 -14.95 0.29 -16.53
N ARG A 127 -15.28 0.37 -17.83
CA ARG A 127 -15.33 1.63 -18.61
C ARG A 127 -16.72 2.25 -18.64
N ASP A 128 -17.74 1.45 -18.35
CA ASP A 128 -19.08 1.95 -18.13
C ASP A 128 -19.19 2.51 -16.73
N PHE A 129 -19.13 3.85 -16.62
CA PHE A 129 -19.37 4.57 -15.37
C PHE A 129 -20.74 4.22 -14.74
N GLU A 130 -21.71 3.75 -15.54
CA GLU A 130 -22.99 3.25 -15.06
C GLU A 130 -22.86 1.94 -14.25
N ARG A 131 -21.81 1.15 -14.46
CA ARG A 131 -21.50 -0.08 -13.72
C ARG A 131 -20.59 0.11 -12.50
N ALA A 132 -19.79 1.18 -12.42
CA ALA A 132 -18.97 1.48 -11.24
C ALA A 132 -19.80 1.82 -9.96
N LYS A 133 -21.12 1.98 -10.13
CA LYS A 133 -22.12 2.15 -9.05
C LYS A 133 -22.82 0.84 -8.68
N ASP A 134 -22.52 -0.24 -9.39
CA ASP A 134 -23.05 -1.57 -9.15
C ASP A 134 -22.31 -2.20 -7.95
N GLU A 135 -23.07 -2.65 -6.96
CA GLU A 135 -22.60 -3.46 -5.84
C GLU A 135 -21.69 -4.58 -6.34
N HIS A 136 -22.03 -5.19 -7.49
CA HIS A 136 -21.25 -6.27 -8.08
C HIS A 136 -19.82 -5.86 -8.47
N CYS A 137 -19.64 -4.68 -9.07
CA CYS A 137 -18.32 -4.18 -9.44
C CYS A 137 -17.46 -3.88 -8.21
N ILE A 138 -18.05 -3.36 -7.14
CA ILE A 138 -17.33 -3.08 -5.89
C ILE A 138 -16.91 -4.40 -5.21
N ILE A 139 -17.75 -5.44 -5.28
CA ILE A 139 -17.40 -6.79 -4.81
C ILE A 139 -16.27 -7.41 -5.61
N GLU A 140 -16.27 -7.27 -6.94
CA GLU A 140 -15.19 -7.76 -7.82
C GLU A 140 -13.84 -7.12 -7.49
N LEU A 141 -13.83 -5.86 -7.03
CA LEU A 141 -12.63 -5.17 -6.53
C LEU A 141 -12.15 -5.71 -5.17
N GLY A 142 -12.78 -6.77 -4.67
CA GLY A 142 -12.42 -7.43 -3.45
C GLY A 142 -13.05 -6.79 -2.22
N CYS A 143 -14.09 -5.95 -2.36
CA CYS A 143 -14.88 -5.40 -1.26
C CYS A 143 -15.89 -6.43 -0.73
N LYS A 144 -16.00 -6.59 0.59
CA LYS A 144 -17.03 -7.43 1.21
C LYS A 144 -18.44 -7.02 0.73
N PRO A 145 -19.33 -7.97 0.38
CA PRO A 145 -20.67 -7.68 -0.13
C PRO A 145 -21.49 -6.71 0.70
N GLU A 146 -21.40 -6.79 2.03
CA GLU A 146 -22.16 -5.96 2.95
C GLU A 146 -21.70 -4.50 2.91
N VAL A 147 -20.39 -4.30 2.74
CA VAL A 147 -19.75 -2.98 2.59
C VAL A 147 -19.98 -2.45 1.18
N ALA A 148 -19.86 -3.31 0.16
CA ALA A 148 -20.13 -2.97 -1.22
C ALA A 148 -21.59 -2.54 -1.39
N LYS A 149 -22.53 -3.23 -0.72
CA LYS A 149 -23.93 -2.84 -0.67
C LYS A 149 -24.13 -1.51 0.00
N GLN A 150 -23.40 -1.19 1.07
CA GLN A 150 -23.47 0.14 1.71
C GLN A 150 -22.91 1.25 0.83
N ILE A 151 -21.81 0.99 0.11
CA ILE A 151 -21.20 1.94 -0.83
C ILE A 151 -22.08 2.12 -2.08
N ALA A 152 -22.57 1.04 -2.66
CA ALA A 152 -23.51 1.04 -3.80
C ALA A 152 -24.87 1.63 -3.41
N ALA A 153 -25.33 1.37 -2.19
CA ALA A 153 -26.48 2.05 -1.58
C ALA A 153 -26.15 3.48 -1.12
N GLY A 154 -24.95 4.01 -1.41
CA GLY A 154 -24.50 5.38 -1.15
C GLY A 154 -25.27 6.47 -1.91
N ILE A 155 -26.59 6.33 -2.01
CA ILE A 155 -27.51 7.39 -2.41
C ILE A 155 -27.73 8.27 -1.18
N THR A 156 -26.77 9.14 -0.89
CA THR A 156 -27.10 10.36 -0.19
C THR A 156 -27.71 11.31 -1.20
N TYR A 157 -29.03 11.48 -1.09
CA TYR A 157 -29.93 12.29 -1.91
C TYR A 157 -29.31 13.17 -3.00
N GLY A 158 -29.67 12.84 -4.24
CA GLY A 158 -29.46 13.71 -5.40
C GLY A 158 -28.46 13.17 -6.41
N VAL A 159 -28.54 11.87 -6.75
CA VAL A 159 -28.00 11.42 -8.05
C VAL A 159 -28.73 12.22 -9.11
N ARG A 160 -28.10 13.30 -9.54
CA ARG A 160 -28.48 14.13 -10.66
C ARG A 160 -28.04 13.35 -11.89
N PRO A 161 -28.94 12.67 -12.63
CA PRO A 161 -28.56 11.88 -13.80
C PRO A 161 -27.87 12.74 -14.87
N ASP A 162 -28.04 14.05 -14.78
CA ASP A 162 -27.44 15.13 -15.57
C ASP A 162 -26.00 15.50 -15.14
N CYS A 163 -25.58 15.16 -13.92
CA CYS A 163 -24.24 15.49 -13.38
C CYS A 163 -23.45 14.20 -13.14
N LYS A 164 -23.05 13.52 -14.23
CA LYS A 164 -22.40 12.21 -14.18
C LYS A 164 -20.96 12.24 -13.61
N ASP A 165 -20.28 13.39 -13.60
CA ASP A 165 -18.80 13.39 -13.50
C ASP A 165 -18.22 14.04 -12.22
N ARG A 166 -19.05 14.44 -11.24
CA ARG A 166 -18.59 15.13 -10.02
C ARG A 166 -18.96 14.35 -8.77
N PHE A 167 -17.98 13.68 -8.17
CA PHE A 167 -18.12 12.93 -6.92
C PHE A 167 -17.21 13.52 -5.84
N VAL A 168 -17.74 13.61 -4.63
CA VAL A 168 -16.97 14.03 -3.46
C VAL A 168 -17.18 13.06 -2.29
N TYR A 169 -16.10 12.68 -1.63
CA TYR A 169 -16.15 11.99 -0.34
C TYR A 169 -15.90 13.00 0.79
N ILE A 170 -16.76 13.05 1.79
CA ILE A 170 -16.59 13.95 2.94
C ILE A 170 -15.80 13.24 4.04
N ALA A 171 -14.68 13.84 4.42
CA ALA A 171 -13.76 13.33 5.44
C ALA A 171 -13.67 14.30 6.63
N GLY A 172 -13.63 13.78 7.85
CA GLY A 172 -13.61 14.63 9.04
C GLY A 172 -13.55 13.89 10.37
N PRO A 173 -13.44 14.61 11.49
CA PRO A 173 -13.51 14.01 12.81
C PRO A 173 -14.92 13.49 13.11
N MET A 174 -15.03 12.26 13.62
CA MET A 174 -16.31 11.66 14.05
C MET A 174 -16.28 11.18 15.50
N ARG A 175 -15.29 10.35 15.87
CA ARG A 175 -15.20 9.75 17.21
C ARG A 175 -14.81 10.80 18.26
N GLY A 176 -15.46 10.78 19.42
CA GLY A 176 -15.21 11.71 20.52
C GLY A 176 -15.92 13.06 20.39
N TYR A 177 -16.81 13.22 19.40
CA TYR A 177 -17.64 14.41 19.20
C TYR A 177 -19.09 14.10 19.55
N ASP A 178 -19.82 15.13 20.01
CA ASP A 178 -21.26 15.02 20.20
C ASP A 178 -21.94 14.60 18.88
N LYS A 179 -22.88 13.66 18.96
CA LYS A 179 -23.60 13.10 17.80
C LYS A 179 -22.69 12.60 16.66
N PHE A 180 -21.50 12.12 17.00
CA PHE A 180 -20.46 11.69 16.04
C PHE A 180 -20.09 12.75 15.01
N ASN A 181 -20.30 14.03 15.32
CA ASN A 181 -20.14 15.16 14.41
C ASN A 181 -21.03 15.11 13.14
N PHE A 182 -22.07 14.26 13.10
CA PHE A 182 -22.98 14.13 11.94
C PHE A 182 -23.52 15.47 11.40
N PRO A 183 -23.87 16.48 12.24
CA PRO A 183 -24.31 17.78 11.74
C PRO A 183 -23.30 18.48 10.80
N SER A 184 -22.00 18.33 11.03
CA SER A 184 -20.97 18.92 10.16
C SER A 184 -20.89 18.20 8.81
N PHE A 185 -21.03 16.88 8.82
CA PHE A 185 -21.13 16.07 7.58
C PHE A 185 -22.39 16.43 6.80
N ASP A 186 -23.53 16.64 7.47
CA ASP A 186 -24.77 17.07 6.84
C ASP A 186 -24.66 18.45 6.20
N ALA A 187 -24.03 19.41 6.88
CA ALA A 187 -23.82 20.76 6.37
C ALA A 187 -22.95 20.73 5.09
N ALA A 188 -21.83 20.00 5.13
CA ALA A 188 -20.96 19.80 3.96
C ALA A 188 -21.73 19.10 2.82
N ARG A 189 -22.47 18.03 3.12
CA ARG A 189 -23.28 17.32 2.13
C ARG A 189 -24.27 18.25 1.42
N VAL A 190 -25.05 19.02 2.18
CA VAL A 190 -26.02 19.97 1.61
C VAL A 190 -25.33 20.95 0.67
N ARG A 191 -24.18 21.49 1.07
CA ARG A 191 -23.40 22.44 0.26
C ARG A 191 -22.95 21.85 -1.08
N PHE A 192 -22.35 20.67 -1.06
CA PHE A 192 -21.87 20.00 -2.26
C PHE A 192 -23.01 19.56 -3.17
N VAL A 193 -24.10 19.02 -2.63
CA VAL A 193 -25.30 18.66 -3.40
C VAL A 193 -25.91 19.89 -4.09
N GLN A 194 -26.05 21.01 -3.38
CA GLN A 194 -26.56 22.27 -3.96
C GLN A 194 -25.70 22.76 -5.14
N ASN A 195 -24.40 22.47 -5.11
CA ASN A 195 -23.42 22.81 -6.14
C ASN A 195 -23.22 21.70 -7.19
N GLY A 196 -24.10 20.70 -7.23
CA GLY A 196 -24.14 19.69 -8.28
C GLY A 196 -23.12 18.57 -8.16
N TRP A 197 -22.69 18.27 -6.94
CA TRP A 197 -21.85 17.11 -6.65
C TRP A 197 -22.69 15.92 -6.15
N ASN A 198 -22.27 14.72 -6.53
CA ASN A 198 -22.67 13.50 -5.86
C ASN A 198 -21.80 13.34 -4.61
N VAL A 199 -22.40 13.09 -3.45
CA VAL A 199 -21.70 13.08 -2.16
C VAL A 199 -21.68 11.66 -1.60
N ILE A 200 -20.53 11.24 -1.08
CA ILE A 200 -20.35 10.07 -0.22
C ILE A 200 -19.92 10.57 1.15
N SER A 201 -20.54 10.06 2.21
CA SER A 201 -20.33 10.55 3.57
C SER A 201 -20.39 9.38 4.57
N PRO A 202 -19.36 9.20 5.42
CA PRO A 202 -19.36 8.22 6.51
C PRO A 202 -20.59 8.32 7.41
N ALA A 203 -21.04 9.53 7.74
CA ALA A 203 -22.22 9.73 8.58
C ALA A 203 -23.49 9.12 7.98
N ASP A 204 -23.63 9.18 6.65
CA ASP A 204 -24.79 8.64 5.97
C ASP A 204 -24.71 7.13 5.78
N ILE A 205 -23.50 6.59 5.60
CA ILE A 205 -23.27 5.14 5.60
C ILE A 205 -23.57 4.56 6.99
N ASP A 206 -23.10 5.23 8.05
CA ASP A 206 -23.37 4.85 9.43
C ASP A 206 -24.88 4.85 9.73
N ARG A 207 -25.62 5.89 9.27
CA ARG A 207 -27.10 5.93 9.37
C ARG A 207 -27.77 4.77 8.67
N ASN A 208 -27.35 4.44 7.46
CA ASN A 208 -27.91 3.31 6.71
C ASN A 208 -27.59 1.95 7.39
N ALA A 209 -26.47 1.87 8.12
CA ALA A 209 -26.11 0.72 8.95
C ALA A 209 -26.83 0.70 10.32
N GLY A 210 -27.71 1.67 10.60
CA GLY A 210 -28.48 1.77 11.85
C GLY A 210 -27.83 2.57 12.96
N CYS A 211 -26.68 3.22 12.71
CA CYS A 211 -26.02 4.12 13.65
C CYS A 211 -26.50 5.57 13.40
N THR A 212 -27.18 6.16 14.36
CA THR A 212 -27.75 7.52 14.24
C THR A 212 -27.04 8.49 15.18
N GLU A 213 -27.31 9.78 15.06
CA GLU A 213 -26.83 10.80 16.00
C GLU A 213 -27.17 10.52 17.48
N ASN A 214 -28.13 9.63 17.75
CA ASN A 214 -28.54 9.26 19.11
C ASN A 214 -27.96 7.91 19.56
N THR A 215 -27.15 7.26 18.73
CA THR A 215 -26.52 5.97 19.08
C THR A 215 -25.47 6.19 20.17
N PRO A 216 -25.47 5.39 21.26
CA PRO A 216 -24.45 5.48 22.30
C PRO A 216 -23.02 5.26 21.75
N PRO A 217 -22.02 6.04 22.20
CA PRO A 217 -20.64 5.95 21.67
C PRO A 217 -19.89 4.64 21.96
N ASP A 218 -20.45 3.76 22.79
CA ASP A 218 -19.77 2.58 23.35
C ASP A 218 -19.92 1.29 22.52
N GLN A 219 -20.51 1.37 21.32
CA GLN A 219 -20.45 0.27 20.36
C GLN A 219 -19.08 0.26 19.67
N VAL A 220 -18.14 -0.53 20.18
CA VAL A 220 -16.85 -0.77 19.54
C VAL A 220 -17.07 -1.54 18.23
N GLN A 221 -17.28 -0.81 17.14
CA GLN A 221 -17.25 -1.35 15.79
C GLN A 221 -15.79 -1.54 15.35
N ASP A 222 -15.51 -2.68 14.71
CA ASP A 222 -14.18 -3.05 14.21
C ASP A 222 -13.62 -1.93 13.32
N GLN A 223 -12.52 -1.31 13.76
CA GLN A 223 -11.85 -0.23 13.04
C GLN A 223 -11.48 -0.63 11.60
N ARG A 224 -11.18 -1.91 11.37
CA ARG A 224 -10.81 -2.44 10.05
C ARG A 224 -11.96 -2.34 9.05
N ALA A 225 -13.21 -2.44 9.51
CA ALA A 225 -14.38 -2.32 8.64
C ALA A 225 -14.54 -0.91 8.09
N PHE A 226 -14.29 0.13 8.91
CA PHE A 226 -14.33 1.52 8.47
C PHE A 226 -13.21 1.83 7.48
N VAL A 227 -11.96 1.51 7.83
CA VAL A 227 -10.80 1.73 6.94
C VAL A 227 -11.03 1.09 5.57
N TYR A 228 -11.54 -0.13 5.58
CA TYR A 228 -11.81 -0.87 4.35
C TYR A 228 -12.93 -0.24 3.52
N ARG A 229 -14.04 0.18 4.15
CA ARG A 229 -15.13 0.92 3.49
C ARG A 229 -14.64 2.23 2.88
N ASP A 230 -13.90 3.01 3.66
CA ASP A 230 -13.45 4.36 3.29
C ASP A 230 -12.43 4.29 2.14
N PHE A 231 -11.55 3.26 2.14
CA PHE A 231 -10.68 2.94 1.02
C PHE A 231 -11.46 2.74 -0.29
N PHE A 232 -12.47 1.87 -0.29
CA PHE A 232 -13.22 1.57 -1.52
C PHE A 232 -14.07 2.75 -2.01
N ALA A 233 -14.61 3.56 -1.09
CA ALA A 233 -15.31 4.78 -1.47
C ALA A 233 -14.39 5.77 -2.19
N LEU A 234 -13.20 6.03 -1.63
CA LEU A 234 -12.19 6.90 -2.26
C LEU A 234 -11.66 6.33 -3.57
N TYR A 235 -11.40 5.02 -3.61
CA TYR A 235 -10.99 4.32 -4.83
C TYR A 235 -12.04 4.44 -5.95
N ALA A 236 -13.32 4.25 -5.63
CA ALA A 236 -14.40 4.37 -6.62
C ALA A 236 -14.47 5.78 -7.23
N ILE A 237 -14.36 6.84 -6.42
CA ILE A 237 -14.44 8.21 -6.91
C ILE A 237 -13.19 8.67 -7.67
N ALA A 238 -12.03 8.05 -7.43
CA ALA A 238 -10.79 8.33 -8.15
C ALA A 238 -10.86 7.98 -9.65
N HIS A 239 -11.82 7.13 -10.04
CA HIS A 239 -12.07 6.79 -11.44
C HIS A 239 -12.99 7.80 -12.14
N THR A 240 -13.38 8.90 -11.48
CA THR A 240 -14.22 9.96 -12.07
C THR A 240 -13.39 11.16 -12.50
N GLU A 241 -13.76 11.81 -13.61
CA GLU A 241 -13.02 12.98 -14.16
C GLU A 241 -12.97 14.19 -13.19
N GLY A 242 -13.79 14.18 -12.14
CA GLY A 242 -13.90 15.27 -11.16
C GLY A 242 -13.79 14.85 -9.69
N GLY A 243 -13.33 13.63 -9.40
CA GLY A 243 -13.30 13.07 -8.04
C GLY A 243 -12.59 13.98 -7.03
N ALA A 244 -13.21 14.14 -5.86
CA ALA A 244 -12.68 14.96 -4.79
C ALA A 244 -12.87 14.33 -3.40
N ILE A 245 -12.01 14.72 -2.47
CA ILE A 245 -12.24 14.59 -1.04
C ILE A 245 -12.49 15.99 -0.47
N ALA A 246 -13.50 16.13 0.38
CA ALA A 246 -13.81 17.37 1.10
C ALA A 246 -13.50 17.20 2.58
N MET A 247 -12.55 17.99 3.08
CA MET A 247 -12.05 17.89 4.45
C MET A 247 -12.81 18.86 5.37
N ILE A 248 -13.46 18.35 6.40
CA ILE A 248 -14.12 19.15 7.44
C ILE A 248 -13.05 19.80 8.33
N PRO A 249 -13.19 21.09 8.73
CA PRO A 249 -12.22 21.75 9.59
C PRO A 249 -11.86 20.95 10.85
N GLY A 250 -10.56 20.91 11.17
CA GLY A 250 -10.02 20.09 12.26
C GLY A 250 -9.78 18.62 11.89
N TRP A 251 -9.88 18.26 10.60
CA TRP A 251 -9.57 16.92 10.08
C TRP A 251 -8.16 16.45 10.44
N GLU A 252 -7.20 17.36 10.61
CA GLU A 252 -5.79 17.07 10.94
C GLU A 252 -5.66 16.34 12.28
N LYS A 253 -6.65 16.47 13.16
CA LYS A 253 -6.71 15.81 14.47
C LYS A 253 -7.40 14.45 14.42
N SER A 254 -7.98 14.08 13.28
CA SER A 254 -8.69 12.81 13.07
C SER A 254 -7.76 11.81 12.37
N THR A 255 -7.36 10.74 13.06
CA THR A 255 -6.51 9.68 12.47
C THR A 255 -7.11 9.10 11.19
N GLY A 256 -8.44 8.91 11.15
CA GLY A 256 -9.15 8.44 9.96
C GLY A 256 -9.06 9.43 8.80
N ALA A 257 -9.43 10.69 9.05
CA ALA A 257 -9.43 11.72 8.02
C ALA A 257 -8.01 12.03 7.50
N VAL A 258 -6.98 11.94 8.34
CA VAL A 258 -5.57 12.03 7.91
C VAL A 258 -5.20 10.88 6.99
N GLY A 259 -5.61 9.65 7.31
CA GLY A 259 -5.41 8.49 6.43
C GLY A 259 -6.11 8.65 5.08
N GLU A 260 -7.37 9.11 5.10
CA GLU A 260 -8.18 9.40 3.91
C GLU A 260 -7.55 10.51 3.05
N PHE A 261 -7.00 11.56 3.67
CA PHE A 261 -6.28 12.63 2.96
C PHE A 261 -5.08 12.10 2.17
N PHE A 262 -4.23 11.28 2.80
CA PHE A 262 -3.06 10.72 2.13
C PHE A 262 -3.45 9.72 1.04
N LEU A 263 -4.50 8.93 1.26
CA LEU A 263 -5.04 8.04 0.23
C LEU A 263 -5.59 8.85 -0.95
N ALA A 264 -6.36 9.91 -0.70
CA ALA A 264 -6.89 10.78 -1.73
C ALA A 264 -5.79 11.48 -2.53
N ARG A 265 -4.73 11.95 -1.86
CA ARG A 265 -3.52 12.47 -2.49
C ARG A 265 -2.84 11.43 -3.37
N TRP A 266 -2.70 10.20 -2.87
CA TRP A 266 -2.10 9.11 -3.64
C TRP A 266 -2.92 8.76 -4.89
N LEU A 267 -4.25 8.77 -4.78
CA LEU A 267 -5.18 8.54 -5.86
C LEU A 267 -5.37 9.73 -6.82
N GLY A 268 -4.72 10.88 -6.54
CA GLY A 268 -4.82 12.08 -7.38
C GLY A 268 -6.17 12.80 -7.32
N LEU A 269 -6.95 12.58 -6.25
CA LEU A 269 -8.21 13.28 -6.02
C LEU A 269 -7.97 14.78 -5.74
N LYS A 270 -8.93 15.62 -6.13
CA LYS A 270 -8.95 17.01 -5.68
C LYS A 270 -9.19 17.05 -4.17
N ILE A 271 -8.40 17.83 -3.45
CA ILE A 271 -8.57 18.00 -2.00
C ILE A 271 -9.21 19.36 -1.78
N LEU A 272 -10.41 19.37 -1.22
CA LEU A 272 -11.23 20.56 -1.04
C LEU A 272 -11.50 20.81 0.44
N ASP A 273 -11.67 22.07 0.80
CA ASP A 273 -12.20 22.47 2.10
C ASP A 273 -13.71 22.26 2.10
N ALA A 274 -14.25 21.57 3.12
CA ALA A 274 -15.67 21.20 3.13
C ALA A 274 -16.62 22.40 3.31
N ASP A 275 -16.15 23.51 3.88
CA ASP A 275 -16.96 24.70 4.14
C ASP A 275 -16.96 25.69 2.98
N THR A 276 -15.82 25.83 2.30
CA THR A 276 -15.64 26.79 1.21
C THR A 276 -15.70 26.15 -0.17
N MET A 277 -15.53 24.83 -0.27
CA MET A 277 -15.37 24.06 -1.51
C MET A 277 -14.16 24.46 -2.37
N LEU A 278 -13.27 25.28 -1.83
CA LEU A 278 -12.03 25.68 -2.49
C LEU A 278 -10.97 24.60 -2.29
N PRO A 279 -9.97 24.49 -3.19
CA PRO A 279 -8.82 23.65 -2.96
C PRO A 279 -8.17 23.98 -1.61
N LEU A 280 -7.88 22.94 -0.82
CA LEU A 280 -6.99 23.10 0.33
C LEU A 280 -5.56 23.15 -0.19
N ASP A 281 -4.82 24.18 0.21
CA ASP A 281 -3.39 24.24 -0.05
C ASP A 281 -2.73 23.00 0.58
N ASP A 282 -1.96 22.25 -0.21
CA ASP A 282 -1.20 21.11 0.32
C ASP A 282 -0.19 21.65 1.35
N PRO A 283 -0.25 21.24 2.63
CA PRO A 283 0.73 21.67 3.63
C PRO A 283 2.17 21.33 3.22
N ALA A 284 2.37 20.36 2.33
CA ALA A 284 3.68 19.97 1.79
C ALA A 284 4.06 20.67 0.46
N SER A 285 3.19 21.52 -0.10
CA SER A 285 3.50 22.30 -1.33
C SER A 285 4.36 23.53 -1.07
N HIS A 286 4.54 23.91 0.19
CA HIS A 286 5.50 24.94 0.58
C HIS A 286 6.88 24.26 0.64
N GLY A 287 7.66 24.46 -0.42
CA GLY A 287 8.96 23.83 -0.62
C GLY A 287 9.85 23.92 0.61
N VAL A 288 10.11 22.77 1.23
CA VAL A 288 11.29 22.57 2.05
C VAL A 288 12.39 22.18 1.08
N GLU A 289 13.30 23.11 0.80
CA GLU A 289 14.57 22.79 0.13
C GLU A 289 15.23 21.62 0.90
N GLY A 290 15.72 20.63 0.15
CA GLY A 290 16.03 19.27 0.61
C GLY A 290 17.19 19.10 1.60
N ASP A 291 17.60 20.13 2.35
CA ASP A 291 18.73 20.06 3.28
C ASP A 291 18.33 19.99 4.77
N ASP A 292 17.07 20.27 5.14
CA ASP A 292 16.68 20.40 6.55
C ASP A 292 16.02 19.17 7.21
N LEU A 293 15.76 18.09 6.45
CA LEU A 293 15.16 16.85 7.00
C LEU A 293 16.19 15.87 7.59
N ILE A 294 17.49 16.07 7.33
CA ILE A 294 18.55 15.23 7.91
C ILE A 294 19.01 15.75 9.29
N ASN A 295 18.83 17.04 9.59
CA ASN A 295 19.29 17.64 10.86
C ASN A 295 18.26 17.59 12.01
N SER A 296 16.96 17.44 11.74
CA SER A 296 15.93 17.40 12.79
C SER A 296 15.74 16.01 13.43
N SER A 297 16.19 14.94 12.77
CA SER A 297 16.14 13.57 13.30
C SER A 297 17.24 13.28 14.33
N HIS A 298 18.29 14.11 14.39
CA HIS A 298 19.39 13.95 15.35
C HIS A 298 19.11 14.59 16.73
N ALA A 299 18.13 15.50 16.83
CA ALA A 299 17.81 16.21 18.08
C ALA A 299 16.83 15.45 18.98
N PHE A 300 16.05 14.51 18.45
CA PHE A 300 15.02 13.79 19.23
C PHE A 300 15.54 12.51 19.91
N LEU A 301 16.68 11.95 19.48
CA LEU A 301 17.22 10.69 20.00
C LEU A 301 18.28 10.86 21.11
N HIS A 302 18.79 12.07 21.38
CA HIS A 302 19.77 12.33 22.44
C HIS A 302 19.21 12.97 23.72
N GLY A 303 17.91 13.29 23.77
CA GLY A 303 17.28 13.99 24.90
C GLY A 303 16.68 13.12 26.02
N GLN A 304 16.81 11.78 25.95
CA GLN A 304 16.17 10.87 26.92
C GLN A 304 17.13 9.92 27.66
N LEU A 305 18.42 10.27 27.78
CA LEU A 305 19.38 9.49 28.59
C LEU A 305 20.12 10.29 29.68
N GLU A 306 19.57 11.43 30.11
CA GLU A 306 19.99 12.06 31.37
C GLU A 306 18.77 12.57 32.15
N LYS A 307 18.25 11.69 33.02
CA LYS A 307 17.70 11.97 34.35
C LYS A 307 17.41 10.67 35.10
#